data_AF-A0A930X7V2-F1
#
_entry.id   AF-A0A930X7V2-F1
#
_cell.length_a   1.000
_cell.length_b   1.000
_cell.length_c   1.000
_cell.angle_alpha   90.00
_cell.angle_beta   90.00
_cell.angle_gamma   90.00
#
_symmetry.space_group_name_H-M   'P 1'
#
loop_
_entity.id
_entity.type
_entity.pdbx_description
1 polymer ?
#
loop_
_entity_poly.entity_id
_entity_poly.type
_entity_poly.pdbx_seq_one_letter_code
_entity_poly.pdbx_strand_id
1 'polypeptide(L)'
;MIIGGLYSFNNGENFINQHFQDEFKEVQDVIKNINALEHKTKTSKEQTMVGNMLYSPSSLNKSFKKKFSQRNWQSKKISCNYSQNYYTSHYKPSNLSTKSKSSPLDLFLAISCCGI
;
A
#
# COMPACT_ATOMS: atom_id res chain seq x y z
N MET A 1 4.55 15.88 -2.35
CA MET A 1 3.64 15.90 -1.18
C MET A 1 4.46 16.17 0.07
N ILE A 2 3.85 16.38 1.24
CA ILE A 2 4.56 16.48 2.53
C ILE A 2 4.19 15.31 3.44
N ILE A 3 5.10 14.93 4.32
CA ILE A 3 4.82 13.99 5.40
C ILE A 3 4.26 14.82 6.56
N GLY A 4 2.95 14.72 6.81
CA GLY A 4 2.29 15.48 7.87
C GLY A 4 2.45 14.88 9.27
N GLY A 5 2.83 13.61 9.37
CA GLY A 5 3.05 12.91 10.63
C GLY A 5 3.72 11.55 10.41
N LEU A 6 4.44 11.09 11.44
CA LEU A 6 5.09 9.78 11.51
C LEU A 6 4.63 9.09 12.80
N TYR A 7 4.29 7.82 12.70
CA TYR A 7 3.88 7.01 13.84
C TYR A 7 4.58 5.66 13.78
N SER A 8 5.23 5.29 14.88
CA SER A 8 5.97 4.04 15.04
C SER A 8 5.24 3.16 16.06
N PHE A 9 4.98 1.92 15.68
CA PHE A 9 4.33 0.93 16.54
C PHE A 9 5.27 -0.26 16.77
N ASN A 10 5.26 -0.82 17.99
CA ASN A 10 6.08 -1.96 18.37
C ASN A 10 7.56 -1.83 17.97
N ASN A 11 8.16 -0.67 18.23
CA ASN A 11 9.57 -0.39 17.93
C ASN A 11 9.94 -0.48 16.42
N GLY A 12 8.96 -0.33 15.53
CA GLY A 12 9.14 -0.47 14.09
C GLY A 12 10.15 0.50 13.48
N GLU A 13 10.21 1.74 13.97
CA GLU A 13 11.19 2.73 13.53
C GLU A 13 12.64 2.27 13.74
N ASN A 14 12.97 1.73 14.92
CA ASN A 14 14.31 1.22 15.19
C ASN A 14 14.65 0.03 14.28
N PHE A 15 13.71 -0.88 14.07
CA PHE A 15 13.90 -2.01 13.17
C PHE A 15 14.13 -1.57 11.72
N ILE A 16 13.35 -0.61 11.21
CA ILE A 16 13.50 -0.07 9.87
C ILE A 16 14.84 0.67 9.73
N ASN A 17 15.20 1.53 10.69
CA ASN A 17 16.46 2.26 10.64
C ASN A 17 17.69 1.34 10.69
N GLN A 18 17.60 0.21 11.41
CA GLN A 18 18.69 -0.75 11.52
C GLN A 18 18.84 -1.63 10.29
N HIS A 19 17.74 -2.02 9.64
CA HIS A 19 17.74 -3.07 8.61
C HIS A 19 17.34 -2.60 7.20
N PHE A 20 16.60 -1.51 7.08
CA PHE A 20 15.93 -1.07 5.85
C PHE A 20 15.96 0.46 5.67
N GLN A 21 17.07 1.09 6.07
CA GLN A 21 17.19 2.55 6.05
C GLN A 21 17.10 3.13 4.62
N ASP A 22 17.67 2.42 3.65
CA ASP A 22 17.67 2.85 2.25
C ASP A 22 16.27 2.78 1.65
N GLU A 23 15.55 1.68 1.91
CA GLU A 23 14.15 1.53 1.51
C GLU A 23 13.26 2.58 2.16
N PHE A 24 13.51 2.92 3.43
CA PHE A 24 12.76 3.97 4.11
C PHE A 24 12.99 5.33 3.47
N LYS A 25 14.24 5.65 3.12
CA LYS A 25 14.58 6.87 2.38
C LYS A 25 13.90 6.89 1.02
N GLU A 26 13.86 5.77 0.30
CA GLU A 26 13.16 5.68 -0.97
C GLU A 26 11.66 5.98 -0.85
N VAL A 27 10.99 5.47 0.19
CA VAL A 27 9.58 5.77 0.48
C VAL A 27 9.39 7.28 0.70
N GLN A 28 10.25 7.90 1.52
CA GLN A 28 10.21 9.34 1.76
C GLN A 28 10.41 10.14 0.48
N ASP A 29 11.37 9.72 -0.36
CA ASP A 29 11.65 10.37 -1.63
C ASP A 29 10.50 10.22 -2.63
N VAL A 30 9.84 9.06 -2.69
CA VAL A 30 8.63 8.87 -3.50
C VAL A 30 7.54 9.86 -3.09
N ILE A 31 7.26 10.00 -1.79
CA ILE A 31 6.23 10.92 -1.26
C ILE A 31 6.57 12.37 -1.63
N LYS A 32 7.82 12.79 -1.45
CA LYS A 32 8.28 14.15 -1.78
C LYS A 32 8.11 14.44 -3.28
N ASN A 33 8.46 13.49 -4.14
CA ASN A 33 8.49 13.64 -5.60
C ASN A 33 7.12 13.55 -6.31
N ILE A 34 6.02 13.28 -5.58
CA ILE A 34 4.68 13.31 -6.16
C ILE A 34 4.09 14.72 -6.05
N ASN A 35 3.80 15.33 -7.20
CA ASN A 35 3.06 16.58 -7.26
C ASN A 35 1.56 16.31 -7.12
N ALA A 36 0.99 16.59 -5.95
CA ALA A 36 -0.43 16.32 -5.68
C ALA A 36 -1.38 17.14 -6.58
N LEU A 37 -0.97 18.36 -6.97
CA LEU A 37 -1.82 19.27 -7.74
C LEU A 37 -2.22 18.69 -9.10
N GLU A 38 -1.34 17.93 -9.74
CA GLU A 38 -1.60 17.20 -11.00
C GLU A 38 -2.69 16.14 -10.86
N HIS A 39 -3.02 15.73 -9.63
CA HIS A 39 -4.02 14.71 -9.35
C HIS A 39 -5.34 15.29 -8.83
N LYS A 40 -5.51 16.61 -8.78
CA LYS A 40 -6.77 17.29 -8.42
C LYS A 40 -7.77 17.30 -9.59
N THR A 41 -8.12 16.11 -10.08
CA THR A 41 -8.87 15.92 -11.33
C THR A 41 -10.27 15.34 -11.14
N LYS A 42 -10.66 14.98 -9.92
CA LYS A 42 -11.95 14.34 -9.66
C LYS A 42 -13.03 15.40 -9.39
N THR A 43 -14.03 15.49 -10.25
CA THR A 43 -15.23 16.28 -9.95
C THR A 43 -16.09 15.56 -8.91
N SER A 44 -16.44 16.25 -7.83
CA SER A 44 -17.27 15.72 -6.76
C SER A 44 -18.71 15.50 -7.21
N LYS A 45 -19.28 14.36 -6.79
CA LYS A 45 -20.71 14.01 -6.94
C LYS A 45 -21.42 13.95 -5.58
N GLU A 46 -20.70 14.25 -4.49
CA GLU A 46 -21.27 14.23 -3.14
C GLU A 46 -22.15 15.45 -2.95
N GLN A 47 -23.35 15.25 -2.38
CA GLN A 47 -24.39 16.28 -2.31
C GLN A 47 -23.91 17.58 -1.65
N THR A 48 -23.05 17.48 -0.63
CA THR A 48 -22.52 18.62 0.12
C THR A 48 -21.46 19.42 -0.63
N MET A 49 -20.93 18.90 -1.74
CA MET A 49 -19.76 19.47 -2.44
C MET A 49 -19.81 19.29 -3.97
N VAL A 50 -21.01 19.17 -4.56
CA VAL A 50 -21.17 18.88 -6.00
C VAL A 50 -20.42 19.89 -6.86
N GLY A 51 -19.67 19.41 -7.85
CA GLY A 51 -18.93 20.24 -8.80
C GLY A 51 -17.54 20.69 -8.35
N ASN A 52 -17.18 20.51 -7.07
CA ASN A 52 -15.83 20.82 -6.60
C ASN A 52 -14.78 19.89 -7.22
N MET A 53 -13.63 20.46 -7.58
CA MET A 53 -12.46 19.69 -8.01
C MET A 53 -11.72 19.15 -6.79
N LEU A 54 -11.66 17.83 -6.67
CA LEU A 54 -11.04 17.07 -5.60
C LEU A 54 -9.83 16.27 -6.10
N TYR A 55 -9.00 15.83 -5.17
CA TYR A 55 -7.95 14.87 -5.47
C TYR A 55 -8.55 13.52 -5.85
N SER A 56 -8.03 12.94 -6.94
CA SER A 56 -8.43 11.64 -7.44
C SER A 56 -7.59 10.55 -6.78
N PRO A 57 -8.17 9.69 -5.91
CA PRO A 57 -7.41 8.62 -5.26
C PRO A 57 -6.84 7.63 -6.28
N SER A 58 -7.57 7.35 -7.36
CA SER A 58 -7.11 6.44 -8.40
C SER A 58 -5.92 7.00 -9.18
N SER A 59 -5.90 8.31 -9.44
CA SER A 59 -4.78 9.00 -10.09
C SER A 59 -3.54 9.04 -9.18
N LEU A 60 -3.73 9.38 -7.90
CA LEU A 60 -2.67 9.35 -6.90
C LEU A 60 -2.07 7.95 -6.75
N ASN A 61 -2.92 6.93 -6.57
CA ASN A 61 -2.47 5.55 -6.43
C ASN A 61 -1.64 5.12 -7.65
N LYS A 62 -2.07 5.45 -8.87
CA LYS A 62 -1.27 5.18 -10.09
C LYS A 62 0.09 5.87 -10.07
N SER A 63 0.15 7.11 -9.58
CA SER A 63 1.40 7.88 -9.44
C SER A 63 2.37 7.20 -8.48
N PHE A 64 1.88 6.79 -7.30
CA PHE A 64 2.65 6.00 -6.34
C PHE A 64 3.16 4.70 -6.96
N LYS A 65 2.27 3.90 -7.57
CA LYS A 65 2.65 2.64 -8.23
C LYS A 65 3.78 2.85 -9.24
N LYS A 66 3.69 3.89 -10.07
CA LYS A 66 4.72 4.24 -11.06
C LYS A 66 6.05 4.63 -10.42
N LYS A 67 6.03 5.47 -9.37
CA LYS A 67 7.25 5.95 -8.70
C LYS A 67 7.95 4.84 -7.92
N PHE A 68 7.20 3.91 -7.34
CA PHE A 68 7.73 2.70 -6.69
C PHE A 68 8.27 1.70 -7.72
N SER A 69 7.57 1.46 -8.83
CA SER A 69 8.06 0.54 -9.87
C SER A 69 9.37 1.03 -10.53
N GLN A 70 9.57 2.34 -10.64
CA GLN A 70 10.83 2.94 -11.10
C GLN A 70 12.03 2.64 -10.18
N ARG A 71 11.76 2.26 -8.94
CA ARG A 71 12.76 1.85 -7.93
C ARG A 71 12.78 0.34 -7.74
N ASN A 72 12.28 -0.42 -8.72
CA ASN A 72 12.21 -1.88 -8.70
C ASN A 72 11.34 -2.47 -7.58
N TRP A 73 10.45 -1.67 -6.98
CA TRP A 73 9.50 -2.22 -6.03
C TRP A 73 8.40 -3.00 -6.77
N GLN A 74 8.08 -4.19 -6.28
CA GLN A 74 7.09 -5.07 -6.91
C GLN A 74 5.98 -5.47 -5.95
N SER A 75 4.75 -5.54 -6.46
CA SER A 75 3.62 -6.08 -5.72
C SER A 75 3.79 -7.58 -5.53
N LYS A 76 3.79 -8.05 -4.28
CA LYS A 76 3.82 -9.48 -3.96
C LYS A 76 2.44 -10.02 -3.61
N LYS A 77 2.01 -11.06 -4.32
CA LYS A 77 0.81 -11.82 -3.96
C LYS A 77 1.19 -12.99 -3.06
N ILE A 78 0.68 -13.02 -1.84
CA ILE A 78 0.94 -14.11 -0.87
C ILE A 78 -0.30 -14.98 -0.75
N SER A 79 -0.11 -16.29 -0.88
CA SER A 79 -1.13 -17.30 -0.60
C SER A 79 -1.28 -17.47 0.91
N CYS A 80 -2.49 -17.31 1.43
CA CYS A 80 -2.80 -17.51 2.84
C CYS A 80 -3.65 -18.78 3.01
N ASN A 81 -3.15 -19.73 3.80
CA ASN A 81 -3.92 -20.88 4.25
C ASN A 81 -4.42 -20.60 5.67
N TYR A 82 -5.74 -20.48 5.82
CA TYR A 82 -6.37 -20.22 7.11
C TYR A 82 -6.91 -21.54 7.68
N SER A 83 -6.45 -21.89 8.88
CA SER A 83 -6.98 -23.05 9.60
C SER A 83 -8.46 -22.87 9.91
N GLN A 84 -9.25 -23.91 9.66
CA GLN A 84 -10.67 -23.90 9.98
C GLN A 84 -10.97 -24.25 11.44
N ASN A 85 -9.96 -24.67 12.21
CA ASN A 85 -10.13 -25.21 13.57
C ASN A 85 -10.72 -24.22 14.58
N TYR A 86 -10.66 -22.93 14.28
CA TYR A 86 -11.14 -21.86 15.16
C TYR A 86 -12.50 -21.30 14.74
N TYR A 87 -13.09 -21.76 13.63
CA TYR A 87 -14.43 -21.35 13.25
C TYR A 87 -15.48 -22.08 14.09
N THR A 88 -16.50 -21.35 14.52
CA THR A 88 -17.65 -21.95 15.19
C THR A 88 -18.52 -22.71 14.19
N SER A 89 -19.29 -23.68 14.67
CA SER A 89 -20.21 -24.50 13.84
C SER A 89 -21.26 -23.67 13.09
N HIS A 90 -21.56 -22.46 13.59
CA HIS A 90 -22.52 -21.53 12.98
C HIS A 90 -21.91 -20.67 11.86
N TYR A 91 -20.60 -20.71 11.65
CA TYR A 91 -19.92 -19.95 10.61
C TYR A 91 -19.36 -20.88 9.53
N LYS A 92 -19.97 -20.85 8.34
CA LYS A 92 -19.44 -21.51 7.15
C LYS A 92 -18.75 -20.47 6.27
N PRO A 93 -17.40 -20.45 6.17
CA PRO A 93 -16.73 -19.53 5.27
C PRO A 93 -17.18 -19.82 3.83
N SER A 94 -17.58 -18.78 3.08
CA SER A 94 -17.97 -18.93 1.68
C SER A 94 -16.81 -19.51 0.86
N ASN A 95 -17.17 -20.41 -0.07
CA ASN A 95 -16.32 -21.24 -0.93
C ASN A 95 -14.82 -20.87 -0.87
N LEU A 96 -14.06 -21.64 -0.09
CA LEU A 96 -12.62 -21.76 -0.28
C LEU A 96 -12.41 -22.45 -1.62
N SER A 97 -12.46 -21.69 -2.72
CA SER A 97 -12.10 -22.22 -4.03
C SER A 97 -10.74 -22.90 -3.90
N THR A 98 -10.53 -24.01 -4.62
CA THR A 98 -9.27 -24.77 -4.72
C THR A 98 -8.05 -23.95 -5.17
N LYS A 99 -8.23 -22.63 -5.37
CA LYS A 99 -7.19 -21.62 -5.50
C LYS A 99 -7.02 -20.95 -4.13
N SER A 100 -5.83 -21.12 -3.55
CA SER A 100 -5.32 -20.36 -2.40
C SER A 100 -5.95 -18.96 -2.30
N LYS A 101 -6.64 -18.65 -1.18
CA LYS A 101 -7.07 -17.29 -0.88
C LYS A 101 -5.82 -16.42 -0.82
N SER A 102 -5.64 -15.58 -1.81
CA SER A 102 -4.60 -14.58 -1.81
C SER A 102 -5.15 -13.32 -1.18
N SER A 103 -4.52 -12.84 -0.12
CA SER A 103 -4.71 -11.45 0.29
C SER A 103 -3.92 -10.60 -0.70
N PRO A 104 -4.57 -9.80 -1.58
CA PRO A 104 -3.86 -8.83 -2.39
C PRO A 104 -3.38 -7.74 -1.43
N LEU A 105 -2.25 -7.98 -0.78
CA LEU A 105 -1.49 -6.89 -0.21
C LEU A 105 -0.82 -6.22 -1.41
N ASP A 106 -1.17 -4.97 -1.69
CA ASP A 106 -0.28 -4.07 -2.42
C ASP A 106 0.92 -3.74 -1.49
N LEU A 107 1.61 -4.79 -1.02
CA LEU A 107 2.92 -4.68 -0.40
C LEU A 107 3.90 -4.63 -1.55
N PHE A 108 4.43 -3.43 -1.76
CA PHE A 108 5.63 -3.25 -2.52
C PHE A 108 6.76 -3.91 -1.71
N LEU A 109 7.41 -4.93 -2.27
CA LEU A 109 8.72 -5.36 -1.79
C LEU A 109 9.78 -4.53 -2.50
N ALA A 110 10.70 -3.95 -1.74
CA ALA A 110 11.95 -3.45 -2.31
C ALA A 110 12.76 -4.68 -2.76
N ILE A 111 13.12 -4.73 -4.05
CA ILE A 111 14.13 -5.68 -4.51
C ILE A 111 15.46 -5.04 -4.20
N SER A 112 15.91 -5.19 -2.96
CA SER A 112 17.30 -4.90 -2.62
C SER A 112 18.17 -5.91 -3.36
N CYS A 113 19.02 -5.46 -4.27
CA CYS A 113 20.03 -6.28 -4.95
C CYS A 113 21.16 -6.75 -3.99
N CYS A 114 20.90 -6.84 -2.69
CA CYS A 114 21.83 -7.43 -1.73
C CYS A 114 21.35 -8.86 -1.42
N GLY A 115 22.10 -9.82 -1.93
CA GLY A 115 21.76 -11.23 -1.96
C GLY A 115 21.36 -11.82 -0.61
N ILE A 116 20.30 -12.62 -0.67
CA ILE A 116 20.16 -13.86 0.10
C ILE A 116 19.98 -14.97 -0.93
#